data_AF-A0A934VZ18-F1
#
_entry.id   AF-A0A934VZ18-F1
#
_cell.length_a   1.000
_cell.length_b   1.000
_cell.length_c   1.000
_cell.angle_alpha   90.00
_cell.angle_beta   90.00
_cell.angle_gamma   90.00
#
_symmetry.space_group_name_H-M   'P 1'
#
loop_
_entity.id
_entity.type
_entity.pdbx_description
1 polymer ?
#
loop_
_entity_poly.entity_id
_entity_poly.type
_entity_poly.pdbx_seq_one_letter_code
_entity_poly.pdbx_strand_id
1 'polypeptide(L)'
;MIIEIETQGGFGGIASAALNKTIDVDQQAEPVRQELCDAFEPDELARLASKPCGDCADRMTYHITVTEDGHESSFTLHEQQLPPEMLDLIDQV
;
A
#
# COMPACT_ATOMS: atom_id res chain seq x y z
N MET A 1 -2.46 13.02 -6.80
CA MET A 1 -2.59 11.56 -6.59
C MET A 1 -3.02 11.31 -5.15
N ILE A 2 -4.07 10.51 -4.92
CA ILE A 2 -4.52 10.11 -3.58
C ILE A 2 -4.31 8.61 -3.43
N ILE A 3 -3.70 8.19 -2.32
CA ILE A 3 -3.43 6.79 -2.00
C ILE A 3 -4.21 6.45 -0.73
N GLU A 4 -5.13 5.51 -0.81
CA GLU A 4 -5.83 4.94 0.33
C GLU A 4 -5.25 3.57 0.61
N ILE A 5 -4.93 3.32 1.88
CA ILE A 5 -4.27 2.10 2.34
C ILE A 5 -5.10 1.54 3.48
N GLU A 6 -5.64 0.35 3.23
CA GLU A 6 -6.41 -0.41 4.19
C GLU A 6 -5.70 -1.71 4.52
N THR A 7 -5.43 -1.98 5.79
CA THR A 7 -4.79 -3.24 6.19
C THR A 7 -5.81 -4.17 6.82
N GLN A 8 -5.85 -5.40 6.33
CA GLN A 8 -6.66 -6.48 6.86
C GLN A 8 -5.77 -7.66 7.24
N GLY A 9 -5.70 -7.96 8.53
CA GLY A 9 -4.91 -9.08 9.07
C GLY A 9 -4.32 -8.74 10.44
N GLY A 10 -4.19 -9.75 11.31
CA GLY A 10 -3.71 -9.56 12.66
C GLY A 10 -3.39 -10.89 13.33
N PHE A 11 -2.26 -10.95 14.02
CA PHE A 11 -1.84 -12.13 14.77
C PHE A 11 -2.90 -12.55 15.81
N GLY A 12 -3.37 -13.80 15.73
CA GLY A 12 -4.09 -14.44 16.83
C GLY A 12 -5.58 -14.09 17.00
N GLY A 13 -6.27 -13.64 15.95
CA GLY A 13 -7.73 -13.42 15.99
C GLY A 13 -8.17 -12.15 16.74
N ILE A 14 -7.20 -11.35 17.20
CA ILE A 14 -7.39 -9.95 17.57
C ILE A 14 -7.06 -9.16 16.31
N ALA A 15 -8.07 -8.49 15.75
CA ALA A 15 -7.87 -7.51 14.69
C ALA A 15 -6.86 -6.47 15.21
N SER A 16 -5.58 -6.66 14.90
CA SER A 16 -4.60 -5.58 15.02
C SER A 16 -5.15 -4.47 14.14
N ALA A 17 -5.31 -3.30 14.75
CA ALA A 17 -6.09 -2.17 14.26
C ALA A 17 -6.10 -2.12 12.73
N ALA A 18 -7.30 -2.23 12.14
CA ALA A 18 -7.45 -2.00 10.71
C ALA A 18 -6.92 -0.59 10.42
N LEU A 19 -5.72 -0.50 9.88
CA LEU A 19 -5.14 0.75 9.40
C LEU A 19 -6.01 1.15 8.22
N ASN A 20 -6.69 2.28 8.31
CA ASN A 20 -7.29 2.95 7.17
C ASN A 20 -6.60 4.32 7.11
N LYS A 21 -5.75 4.49 6.10
CA LYS A 21 -4.91 5.67 5.92
C LYS A 21 -5.13 6.23 4.54
N THR A 22 -5.43 7.52 4.46
CA THR A 22 -5.53 8.25 3.19
C THR A 22 -4.38 9.23 3.10
N ILE A 23 -3.57 9.11 2.07
CA ILE A 23 -2.39 9.93 1.80
C ILE A 23 -2.70 10.77 0.57
N ASP A 24 -2.77 12.07 0.75
CA ASP A 24 -2.76 13.02 -0.38
C ASP A 24 -1.30 13.31 -0.73
N VAL A 25 -0.84 12.77 -1.86
CA VAL A 25 0.56 12.88 -2.32
C VAL A 25 0.90 14.33 -2.66
N ASP A 26 -0.06 15.10 -3.17
CA ASP A 26 0.13 16.52 -3.50
C ASP A 26 0.34 17.40 -2.27
N GLN A 27 -0.04 16.93 -1.07
CA GLN A 27 0.22 17.61 0.20
C GLN A 27 1.57 17.27 0.84
N GLN A 28 2.34 16.32 0.26
CA GLN A 28 3.62 15.88 0.82
C GLN A 28 4.80 16.75 0.37
N ALA A 29 5.87 16.75 1.17
CA ALA A 29 7.11 17.45 0.84
C ALA A 29 7.81 16.81 -0.38
N GLU A 30 8.57 17.61 -1.14
CA GLU A 30 9.13 17.18 -2.43
C GLU A 30 9.99 15.91 -2.47
N PRO A 31 10.76 15.49 -1.43
CA PRO A 31 11.43 14.19 -1.50
C PRO A 31 10.41 13.03 -1.35
N VAL A 32 9.56 13.10 -0.31
CA VAL A 32 8.56 12.06 0.00
C VAL A 32 7.51 11.94 -1.09
N ARG A 33 7.11 13.06 -1.72
CA ARG A 33 6.16 13.06 -2.84
C ARG A 33 6.64 12.20 -3.99
N GLN A 34 7.91 12.32 -4.37
CA GLN A 34 8.47 11.54 -5.48
C GLN A 34 8.56 10.07 -5.13
N GLU A 35 8.97 9.74 -3.89
CA GLU A 35 9.04 8.36 -3.41
C GLU A 35 7.66 7.70 -3.38
N LEU A 36 6.62 8.43 -2.95
CA LEU A 36 5.24 7.93 -2.98
C LEU A 36 4.72 7.72 -4.40
N CYS A 37 4.99 8.65 -5.34
CA CYS A 37 4.58 8.47 -6.73
C CYS A 37 5.24 7.25 -7.37
N ASP A 38 6.55 7.08 -7.21
CA ASP A 38 7.30 5.96 -7.79
C ASP A 38 6.85 4.62 -7.19
N ALA A 39 6.70 4.57 -5.87
CA ALA A 39 6.41 3.32 -5.18
C ALA A 39 4.93 2.89 -5.28
N PHE A 40 4.00 3.85 -5.37
CA PHE A 40 2.55 3.58 -5.49
C PHE A 40 2.02 3.79 -6.90
N GLU A 41 2.89 3.80 -7.91
CA GLU A 41 2.47 3.86 -9.31
C GLU A 41 1.59 2.63 -9.65
N PRO A 42 0.45 2.78 -10.33
CA PRO A 42 -0.48 1.68 -10.60
C PRO A 42 0.16 0.48 -11.30
N ASP A 43 1.10 0.73 -12.21
CA ASP A 43 1.84 -0.31 -12.94
C ASP A 43 2.75 -1.15 -12.01
N GLU A 44 3.41 -0.51 -11.03
CA GLU A 44 4.25 -1.22 -10.06
C GLU A 44 3.37 -2.02 -9.08
N LEU A 45 2.28 -1.43 -8.58
CA LEU A 45 1.31 -2.14 -7.73
C LEU A 45 0.71 -3.36 -8.44
N ALA A 46 0.34 -3.23 -9.72
CA ALA A 46 -0.15 -4.33 -10.54
C ALA A 46 0.90 -5.44 -10.69
N ARG A 47 2.17 -5.06 -10.89
CA ARG A 47 3.28 -6.00 -11.00
C ARG A 47 3.53 -6.74 -9.69
N LEU A 48 3.48 -6.06 -8.55
CA LEU A 48 3.61 -6.66 -7.23
C LEU A 48 2.44 -7.62 -6.95
N ALA A 49 1.22 -7.22 -7.27
CA ALA A 49 0.02 -8.04 -7.09
C ALA A 49 0.04 -9.31 -7.97
N SER A 50 0.67 -9.22 -9.15
CA SER A 50 0.85 -10.35 -10.06
C SER A 50 1.88 -11.38 -9.58
N LYS A 51 2.80 -11.02 -8.66
CA LYS A 51 3.80 -11.96 -8.14
C LYS A 51 3.13 -12.99 -7.23
N PRO A 52 3.23 -14.30 -7.50
CA PRO A 52 2.65 -15.30 -6.63
C PRO A 52 3.36 -15.30 -5.28
N CYS A 53 2.59 -15.15 -4.20
CA CYS A 53 3.13 -15.29 -2.86
C CYS A 53 3.09 -16.76 -2.44
N GLY A 54 4.24 -17.44 -2.51
CA GLY A 54 4.33 -18.88 -2.21
C GLY A 54 4.21 -19.22 -0.72
N ASP A 55 4.70 -18.34 0.16
CA ASP A 55 4.74 -18.52 1.62
C ASP A 55 4.17 -17.28 2.33
N CYS A 56 3.04 -16.75 1.83
CA CYS A 56 2.30 -15.74 2.57
C CYS A 56 1.59 -16.44 3.74
N ALA A 57 2.33 -16.73 4.80
CA ALA A 57 1.72 -17.09 6.06
C ALA A 57 0.79 -15.94 6.47
N ASP A 58 -0.52 -16.16 6.40
CA ASP A 58 -1.64 -15.23 6.66
C ASP A 58 -1.40 -14.27 7.85
N ARG A 59 -0.66 -13.18 7.62
CA ARG A 59 -0.33 -12.22 8.67
C ARG A 59 -0.96 -10.87 8.40
N MET A 60 -0.78 -10.31 7.21
CA MET A 60 -1.32 -9.00 6.87
C MET A 60 -1.49 -8.81 5.37
N THR A 61 -2.65 -8.29 4.97
CA THR A 61 -3.00 -7.92 3.59
C THR A 61 -3.25 -6.42 3.54
N TYR A 62 -2.74 -5.78 2.51
CA TYR A 62 -2.86 -4.36 2.20
C TYR A 62 -3.78 -4.22 0.99
N HIS A 63 -4.84 -3.45 1.13
CA HIS A 63 -5.70 -3.00 0.06
C HIS A 63 -5.29 -1.56 -0.22
N ILE A 64 -4.70 -1.34 -1.39
CA ILE A 64 -4.18 -0.04 -1.80
C ILE A 64 -5.07 0.45 -2.94
N THR A 65 -5.76 1.56 -2.72
CA THR A 65 -6.56 2.23 -3.74
C THR A 65 -5.85 3.51 -4.13
N VAL A 66 -5.50 3.63 -5.41
CA VAL A 66 -4.86 4.81 -5.97
C VAL A 66 -5.88 5.54 -6.83
N THR A 67 -6.10 6.82 -6.52
CA THR A 67 -6.90 7.72 -7.34
C THR A 67 -5.99 8.75 -7.99
N GLU A 68 -5.90 8.71 -9.32
CA GLU A 68 -5.12 9.63 -10.14
C GLU A 68 -5.93 10.06 -11.38
N ASP A 69 -5.93 11.36 -11.69
CA ASP A 69 -6.66 11.95 -12.83
C ASP A 69 -8.14 11.53 -12.93
N GLY A 70 -8.77 11.22 -11.79
CA GLY A 70 -10.16 10.76 -11.71
C GLY A 70 -10.36 9.27 -12.02
N HIS A 71 -9.28 8.51 -12.20
CA HIS A 71 -9.29 7.06 -12.29
C HIS A 71 -8.92 6.44 -10.95
N GLU A 72 -9.78 5.55 -10.45
CA GLU A 72 -9.55 4.78 -9.23
C GLU A 72 -9.08 3.37 -9.59
N SER A 73 -7.93 2.95 -9.06
CA SER A 73 -7.39 1.60 -9.22
C SER A 73 -7.14 0.98 -7.86
N SER A 74 -7.75 -0.18 -7.59
CA SER A 74 -7.58 -0.91 -6.34
C SER A 74 -6.75 -2.18 -6.52
N PHE A 75 -5.81 -2.38 -5.60
CA PHE A 75 -4.87 -3.49 -5.61
C PHE A 75 -4.83 -4.16 -4.24
N THR A 76 -4.86 -5.49 -4.23
CA THR A 76 -4.71 -6.27 -3.01
C THR A 76 -3.33 -6.94 -3.01
N LEU A 77 -2.53 -6.60 -2.01
CA LEU A 77 -1.14 -7.02 -1.85
C LEU A 77 -0.95 -7.60 -0.45
N HIS A 78 -0.11 -8.61 -0.31
CA HIS A 78 0.32 -9.10 0.99
C HIS A 78 1.53 -8.33 1.49
N GLU A 79 1.73 -8.26 2.81
CA GLU A 79 2.90 -7.61 3.43
C GLU A 79 4.23 -8.10 2.84
N GLN A 80 4.33 -9.41 2.55
CA GLN A 80 5.53 -10.03 1.96
C GLN A 80 5.76 -9.65 0.49
N GLN A 81 4.74 -9.15 -0.20
CA GLN A 81 4.86 -8.66 -1.58
C GLN A 81 5.28 -7.19 -1.63
N LEU A 82 5.03 -6.42 -0.57
CA LEU A 82 5.43 -5.03 -0.46
C LEU A 82 6.92 -4.94 -0.11
N PRO A 83 7.70 -4.15 -0.87
CA PRO A 83 9.08 -3.89 -0.51
C PRO A 83 9.16 -3.09 0.80
N PRO A 84 10.24 -3.26 1.59
CA PRO A 84 10.37 -2.61 2.89
C PRO A 84 10.38 -1.08 2.81
N GLU A 85 10.87 -0.51 1.71
CA GLU A 85 10.82 0.93 1.44
C GLU A 85 9.38 1.48 1.39
N MET A 86 8.45 0.73 0.79
CA MET A 86 7.03 1.12 0.77
C MET A 86 6.42 1.07 2.17
N LEU A 87 6.75 0.04 2.96
CA LEU A 87 6.25 -0.07 4.33
C LEU A 87 6.76 1.10 5.18
N ASP A 88 8.02 1.52 5.01
CA ASP A 88 8.57 2.69 5.69
C ASP A 88 7.84 3.97 5.29
N LEU A 89 7.55 4.17 4.00
CA LEU A 89 6.76 5.31 3.52
C LEU A 89 5.35 5.35 4.14
N ILE A 90 4.70 4.18 4.28
CA ILE A 90 3.39 4.07 4.92
C ILE A 90 3.47 4.41 6.41
N ASP A 91 4.56 4.05 7.11
CA ASP A 91 4.74 4.37 8.53
C ASP A 91 5.13 5.84 8.76
N GLN A 92 5.84 6.45 7.81
CA GLN A 92 6.42 7.80 7.92
C GLN A 92 5.39 8.94 7.81
N VAL A 93 4.36 8.78 6.97
CA VAL A 93 3.38 9.85 6.66
C VAL A 93 2.21 9.98 7.64
#